data_AF-A0AAU4YT26-F1
#
_entry.id   AF-A0AAU4YT26-F1
#
_cell.length_a   1.000
_cell.length_b   1.000
_cell.length_c   1.000
_cell.angle_alpha   90.00
_cell.angle_beta   90.00
_cell.angle_gamma   90.00
#
_symmetry.space_group_name_H-M   'P 1'
#
loop_
_entity.id
_entity.type
_entity.pdbx_description
1 polymer ?
#
loop_
_entity_poly.entity_id
_entity_poly.type
_entity_poly.pdbx_seq_one_letter_code
_entity_poly.pdbx_strand_id
1 'polypeptide(L)' 'MNCVDFVELVTEFLEGALPEADERRFIEHLAECSGCESYLDQFRQTIATTGELTPDNISPDARQQLLSAFRGWHRQ' A
#
# COMPACT_ATOMS: atom_id res chain seq x y z
N MET A 1 -2.59 18.18 10.18
CA MET A 1 -1.49 17.29 10.65
C MET A 1 -0.20 17.70 9.96
N ASN A 2 0.98 17.24 10.39
CA ASN A 2 2.23 17.50 9.64
C ASN A 2 2.46 16.38 8.59
N CYS A 3 3.44 16.57 7.70
CA CYS A 3 3.72 15.60 6.63
C CYS A 3 4.16 14.22 7.15
N VAL A 4 4.86 14.14 8.29
CA VAL A 4 5.27 12.86 8.90
C VAL A 4 4.04 12.10 9.38
N ASP A 5 3.15 12.76 10.12
CA ASP A 5 1.88 12.13 10.56
C ASP A 5 1.06 11.66 9.34
N PHE A 6 1.03 12.46 8.26
CA PHE A 6 0.31 12.11 7.03
C PHE A 6 0.85 10.83 6.41
N VAL A 7 2.17 10.72 6.19
CA VAL A 7 2.74 9.53 5.53
C VAL A 7 2.54 8.25 6.34
N GLU A 8 2.51 8.35 7.67
CA GLU A 8 2.23 7.21 8.55
C GLU A 8 0.78 6.70 8.43
N LEU A 9 -0.17 7.58 8.09
CA LEU A 9 -1.60 7.26 8.02
C LEU A 9 -2.09 6.91 6.61
N VAL A 10 -1.24 6.97 5.57
CA VAL A 10 -1.65 6.74 4.16
C VAL A 10 -2.30 5.37 3.97
N THR A 11 -1.74 4.31 4.57
CA THR A 11 -2.30 2.97 4.43
C THR A 11 -3.68 2.87 5.07
N GLU A 12 -3.84 3.33 6.30
CA GLU A 12 -5.13 3.31 7.01
C GLU A 12 -6.19 4.14 6.26
N PHE A 13 -5.79 5.27 5.65
CA PHE A 13 -6.68 6.07 4.81
C PHE A 13 -7.13 5.29 3.57
N LEU A 14 -6.20 4.66 2.85
CA LEU A 14 -6.51 3.89 1.64
C LEU A 14 -7.36 2.64 1.92
N GLU A 15 -7.23 2.07 3.12
CA GLU A 15 -8.01 0.92 3.58
C GLU A 15 -9.37 1.32 4.20
N GLY A 16 -9.65 2.62 4.35
CA GLY A 16 -10.87 3.11 5.00
C GLY A 16 -10.94 2.79 6.50
N ALA A 17 -9.78 2.66 7.15
CA ALA A 17 -9.63 2.29 8.55
C ALA A 17 -9.41 3.48 9.49
N LEU A 18 -9.24 4.70 8.95
CA LEU A 18 -9.05 5.89 9.78
C LEU A 18 -10.31 6.27 10.56
N PRO A 19 -10.17 6.68 11.83
CA PRO A 19 -11.23 7.38 12.54
C PRO A 19 -11.62 8.68 11.82
N GLU A 20 -12.91 9.03 11.82
CA GLU A 20 -13.44 10.20 11.09
C GLU A 20 -12.70 11.52 11.37
N ALA A 21 -12.26 11.71 12.62
CA ALA A 21 -11.52 12.91 13.02
C ALA A 21 -10.14 13.01 12.33
N ASP A 22 -9.46 11.88 12.17
CA ASP A 22 -8.14 11.82 11.54
C ASP A 22 -8.26 11.81 10.02
N GLU A 23 -9.27 11.15 9.45
CA GLU A 23 -9.57 11.22 8.02
C GLU A 23 -9.82 12.67 7.57
N ARG A 24 -10.60 13.43 8.33
CA ARG A 24 -10.80 14.86 8.04
C ARG A 24 -9.50 15.66 8.08
N ARG A 25 -8.67 15.47 9.10
CA ARG A 25 -7.36 16.15 9.22
C ARG A 25 -6.39 15.76 8.10
N PHE A 26 -6.50 14.53 7.61
CA PHE A 26 -5.73 14.00 6.49
C PHE A 26 -6.16 14.67 5.18
N ILE A 27 -7.48 14.77 4.92
CA ILE A 27 -8.04 15.45 3.75
C ILE A 27 -7.73 16.95 3.78
N GLU A 28 -7.86 17.61 4.93
CA GLU A 28 -7.47 19.02 5.10
C GLU A 28 -6.01 19.25 4.73
N HIS A 29 -5.10 18.34 5.12
CA HIS A 29 -3.69 18.45 4.78
C HIS A 29 -3.41 18.34 3.27
N LEU A 30 -4.16 17.49 2.56
CA LEU A 30 -4.04 17.37 1.10
C LEU A 30 -4.33 18.70 0.38
N ALA A 31 -5.29 19.47 0.89
CA ALA A 31 -5.63 20.78 0.30
C ALA A 31 -4.52 21.83 0.49
N GLU A 32 -3.62 21.63 1.45
CA GLU A 32 -2.58 22.59 1.82
C GLU A 32 -1.17 22.18 1.38
N CYS A 33 -0.97 20.91 0.99
CA CYS A 33 0.36 20.37 0.69
C CYS A 33 0.40 19.52 -0.60
N SER A 34 0.86 20.13 -1.69
CA SER A 34 1.07 19.46 -2.98
C SER A 34 2.07 18.30 -2.93
N GLY A 35 3.02 18.33 -1.98
CA GLY A 35 3.96 17.24 -1.76
C GLY A 35 3.27 15.96 -1.26
N CYS A 36 2.35 16.10 -0.31
CA CYS A 36 1.58 14.98 0.22
C CYS A 36 0.49 14.50 -0.76
N GLU A 37 -0.08 15.39 -1.57
CA GLU A 37 -0.92 15.02 -2.71
C GLU A 37 -0.14 14.12 -3.70
N SER A 38 1.05 14.57 -4.12
CA SER A 38 1.92 13.79 -5.00
C SER A 38 2.33 12.45 -4.39
N TYR A 39 2.56 12.41 -3.07
CA TYR A 39 2.90 11.18 -2.34
C TYR A 39 1.74 10.18 -2.35
N LEU A 40 0.51 10.64 -2.08
CA LEU A 40 -0.68 9.79 -2.10
C LEU A 40 -0.92 9.21 -3.51
N ASP A 41 -0.71 10.01 -4.56
CA ASP A 41 -0.83 9.54 -5.94
C ASP A 41 0.22 8.50 -6.31
N GLN A 42 1.45 8.60 -5.80
CA GLN A 42 2.46 7.55 -5.96
C GLN A 42 2.03 6.23 -5.31
N PHE A 43 1.41 6.29 -4.12
CA PHE A 43 0.85 5.10 -3.47
C PHE A 43 -0.25 4.46 -4.33
N ARG A 44 -1.21 5.27 -4.80
CA ARG A 44 -2.28 4.80 -5.68
C ARG A 44 -1.75 4.17 -6.96
N GLN A 45 -0.74 4.78 -7.59
CA GLN A 45 -0.09 4.24 -8.79
C GLN A 45 0.62 2.91 -8.49
N THR A 46 1.33 2.84 -7.36
CA THR A 46 2.00 1.60 -6.93
C THR A 46 0.99 0.48 -6.71
N ILE A 47 -0.12 0.76 -6.03
CA ILE A 47 -1.22 -0.20 -5.81
C ILE A 47 -1.81 -0.65 -7.14
N ALA A 48 -2.11 0.27 -8.06
CA ALA A 48 -2.66 -0.08 -9.37
C ALA A 48 -1.69 -0.97 -10.17
N THR A 49 -0.43 -0.55 -10.30
CA THR A 49 0.58 -1.31 -11.06
C THR A 49 0.88 -2.68 -10.45
N THR A 50 0.93 -2.79 -9.13
CA THR A 50 1.17 -4.08 -8.47
C THR A 50 -0.09 -4.96 -8.42
N GLY A 51 -1.27 -4.36 -8.43
CA GLY A 51 -2.55 -5.08 -8.51
C GLY A 51 -2.82 -5.74 -9.88
N GLU A 52 -2.13 -5.31 -10.93
CA GLU A 52 -2.17 -5.94 -12.25
C GLU A 52 -1.34 -7.24 -12.33
N LEU A 53 -0.53 -7.53 -11.32
CA LEU A 53 0.29 -8.73 -11.30
C LEU A 53 -0.58 -9.98 -11.11
N THR A 54 -0.40 -10.93 -12.02
CA THR A 54 -1.03 -12.25 -12.03
C THR A 54 0.00 -13.35 -11.78
N PRO A 55 -0.42 -14.58 -11.45
CA PRO A 55 0.49 -15.71 -11.36
C PRO A 55 1.30 -15.97 -12.64
N ASP A 56 0.79 -15.57 -13.81
CA ASP A 56 1.46 -15.73 -15.11
C ASP A 56 2.63 -14.73 -15.28
N ASN A 57 2.69 -13.67 -14.47
CA ASN A 57 3.83 -12.77 -14.42
C ASN A 57 5.04 -13.36 -13.67
N ILE A 58 4.87 -14.51 -13.00
CA ILE A 58 5.94 -15.22 -12.30
C ILE A 58 6.48 -16.32 -13.22
N SER A 59 7.81 -16.40 -13.37
CA SER A 59 8.40 -17.48 -14.16
C SER A 59 8.04 -18.85 -13.55
N PRO A 60 7.87 -19.91 -14.36
CA PRO A 60 7.53 -21.23 -13.85
C PRO A 60 8.51 -21.74 -12.78
N ASP A 61 9.80 -21.45 -12.96
CA ASP A 61 10.86 -21.81 -12.03
C ASP A 61 10.73 -21.07 -10.68
N ALA A 62 10.56 -19.74 -10.70
CA ALA A 62 10.34 -18.95 -9.49
C ALA A 62 9.07 -19.41 -8.74
N ARG A 63 8.00 -19.74 -9.48
CA ARG A 63 6.77 -20.28 -8.89
C ARG A 63 7.01 -21.62 -8.19
N GLN A 64 7.77 -22.54 -8.79
CA GLN A 64 8.10 -23.81 -8.15
C GLN A 64 8.95 -23.61 -6.89
N GLN A 65 9.93 -22.70 -6.93
CA GLN A 65 10.78 -22.38 -5.78
C GLN A 65 9.96 -21.81 -4.62
N LEU A 66 9.07 -20.84 -4.89
CA LEU A 66 8.16 -20.27 -3.89
C LEU A 66 7.27 -21.36 -3.27
N LEU A 67 6.60 -22.17 -4.09
CA LEU A 67 5.74 -23.25 -3.59
C LEU A 67 6.52 -24.29 -2.78
N SER A 68 7.74 -24.63 -3.17
CA SER A 68 8.61 -25.53 -2.41
C SER A 68 8.94 -24.95 -1.03
N ALA A 69 9.32 -23.68 -0.97
CA ALA A 69 9.61 -22.97 0.28
C ALA A 69 8.40 -22.97 1.23
N PHE A 70 7.20 -22.64 0.74
CA PHE A 70 6.00 -22.57 1.56
C PHE A 70 5.43 -23.94 1.98
N ARG A 71 5.68 -25.03 1.23
CA ARG A 71 5.28 -26.40 1.63
C ARG A 71 5.97 -26.91 2.90
N GLY A 72 7.11 -26.34 3.28
CA GLY A 72 7.82 -26.67 4.52
C GLY A 72 7.39 -25.83 5.73
N TRP A 73 6.70 -24.72 5.50
CA TRP A 73 6.58 -23.63 6.47
C TRP A 73 5.66 -23.93 7.66
N HIS A 74 4.61 -24.74 7.48
CA HIS A 74 3.64 -25.06 8.54
C HIS A 74 3.99 -26.30 9.38
N ARG A 75 5.20 -26.86 9.23
CA ARG A 75 5.70 -28.05 9.95
C ARG A 75 6.72 -27.74 11.06
N GLN A 76 6.76 -26.49 11.53
CA GLN A 76 7.48 -26.08 12.74
C GLN A 76 6.53 -25.36 13.68
#